data_AF-A0A445BN80-F1
#
_entry.id   AF-A0A445BN80-F1
#
_cell.length_a   1.000
_cell.length_b   1.000
_cell.length_c   1.000
_cell.angle_alpha   90.00
_cell.angle_beta   90.00
_cell.angle_gamma   90.00
#
_symmetry.space_group_name_H-M   'P 1'
#
loop_
_entity.id
_entity.type
_entity.pdbx_description
1 polymer ?
#
loop_
_entity_poly.entity_id
_entity_poly.type
_entity_poly.pdbx_seq_one_letter_code
_entity_poly.pdbx_strand_id
1 'polypeptide(L)'
;MTNYTIMQILNMGFNWDTSDMSILMLAKLAKPLMGTTRIMINSLHIKGDLLITPILDGKALMYSFSSKPEVRIEIAFGSGGTEVPGVSSWLVRLGGFIFEKAHVYHFWHNSIHFEIIKSR
;
A
#
# COMPACT_ATOMS: atom_id res chain seq x y z
N MET A 1 10.09 20.65 -26.39
CA MET A 1 10.26 19.56 -25.43
C MET A 1 11.26 20.02 -24.39
N THR A 2 10.78 20.47 -23.24
CA THR A 2 11.64 20.94 -22.15
C THR A 2 12.10 19.71 -21.37
N ASN A 3 13.41 19.44 -21.37
CA ASN A 3 14.02 18.37 -20.60
C ASN A 3 13.94 18.76 -19.11
N TYR A 4 13.04 18.15 -18.35
CA TYR A 4 13.08 18.24 -16.89
C TYR A 4 14.15 17.26 -16.40
N THR A 5 15.37 17.76 -16.16
CA THR A 5 16.40 16.97 -15.50
C THR A 5 15.98 16.78 -14.05
N ILE A 6 15.68 15.54 -13.65
CA ILE A 6 15.48 15.19 -12.24
C ILE A 6 16.84 15.36 -11.56
N MET A 7 17.03 16.46 -10.83
CA MET A 7 18.36 16.81 -10.33
C MET A 7 18.70 16.16 -8.99
N GLN A 8 17.72 15.70 -8.20
CA GLN A 8 17.98 15.11 -6.88
C GLN A 8 16.97 14.01 -6.57
N ILE A 9 17.46 12.79 -6.29
CA ILE A 9 16.65 11.67 -5.81
C ILE A 9 17.17 11.33 -4.42
N LEU A 10 16.30 11.44 -3.41
CA LEU A 10 16.60 10.91 -2.08
C LEU A 10 16.25 9.43 -2.08
N ASN A 11 17.25 8.59 -1.81
CA ASN A 11 17.06 7.17 -1.54
C ASN A 11 17.21 6.96 -0.04
N MET A 12 16.19 6.40 0.61
CA MET A 12 16.19 6.20 2.05
C MET A 12 15.50 4.89 2.44
N GLY A 13 15.98 4.29 3.54
CA GLY A 13 15.28 3.18 4.17
C GLY A 13 13.95 3.65 4.76
N PHE A 14 12.89 2.89 4.49
CA PHE A 14 11.56 3.09 5.00
C PHE A 14 11.18 1.89 5.88
N ASN A 15 10.72 2.19 7.09
CA ASN A 15 10.18 1.20 8.02
C ASN A 15 9.00 1.84 8.71
N TRP A 16 7.82 1.28 8.48
CA TRP A 16 6.58 1.77 9.06
C TRP A 16 5.80 0.62 9.67
N ASP A 17 5.44 0.78 10.93
CA ASP A 17 4.67 -0.16 11.71
C ASP A 17 3.47 0.58 12.29
N THR A 18 2.27 0.06 12.04
CA THR A 18 1.04 0.62 12.57
C THR A 18 0.62 -0.16 13.82
N SER A 19 0.63 0.49 14.99
CA SER A 19 0.06 -0.09 16.22
C SER A 19 -1.43 0.23 16.42
N ASP A 20 -1.90 1.33 15.81
CA ASP A 20 -3.21 1.94 16.14
C ASP A 20 -4.18 1.98 14.94
N MET A 21 -3.93 1.20 13.89
CA MET A 21 -4.75 1.18 12.68
C MET A 21 -5.57 -0.11 12.57
N SER A 22 -6.90 0.01 12.56
CA SER A 22 -7.79 -1.13 12.26
C SER A 22 -8.57 -0.91 10.97
N ILE A 23 -8.51 -1.85 10.03
CA ILE A 23 -9.36 -1.87 8.82
C ILE A 23 -10.32 -3.04 8.91
N LEU A 24 -11.63 -2.76 8.94
CA LEU A 24 -12.67 -3.78 8.85
C LEU A 24 -13.08 -3.99 7.38
N MET A 25 -12.95 -5.21 6.91
CA MET A 25 -13.44 -5.65 5.59
C MET A 25 -14.56 -6.67 5.76
N LEU A 26 -15.61 -6.53 4.95
CA LEU A 26 -16.68 -7.52 4.83
C LEU A 26 -16.52 -8.27 3.52
N ALA A 27 -16.41 -9.60 3.57
CA ALA A 27 -16.25 -10.44 2.40
C ALA A 27 -17.41 -11.44 2.28
N LYS A 28 -18.05 -11.48 1.11
CA LYS A 28 -19.04 -12.49 0.77
C LYS A 28 -18.32 -13.74 0.24
N LEU A 29 -18.53 -14.88 0.88
CA LEU A 29 -17.90 -16.14 0.53
C LEU A 29 -18.70 -16.90 -0.52
N ALA A 30 -17.99 -17.39 -1.55
CA ALA A 30 -18.55 -18.28 -2.55
C ALA A 30 -18.67 -19.72 -2.00
N LYS A 31 -19.26 -20.62 -2.80
CA LYS A 31 -19.31 -22.05 -2.45
C LYS A 31 -17.87 -22.61 -2.34
N PRO A 32 -17.57 -23.50 -1.39
CA PRO A 32 -18.49 -24.14 -0.43
C PRO A 32 -18.74 -23.34 0.87
N LEU A 33 -17.96 -22.30 1.15
CA LEU A 33 -17.96 -21.60 2.45
C LEU A 33 -19.17 -20.69 2.70
N MET A 34 -19.95 -20.35 1.66
CA MET A 34 -21.24 -19.62 1.66
C MET A 34 -21.53 -18.75 2.89
N GLY A 35 -21.51 -17.42 2.74
CA GLY A 35 -21.90 -16.51 3.81
C GLY A 35 -21.24 -15.15 3.70
N THR A 36 -21.25 -14.37 4.77
CA THR A 36 -20.45 -13.16 4.90
C THR A 36 -19.50 -13.32 6.09
N THR A 37 -18.23 -13.02 5.89
CA THR A 37 -17.23 -12.98 6.95
C THR A 37 -16.71 -11.56 7.16
N ARG A 38 -16.26 -11.29 8.38
CA ARG A 38 -15.55 -10.07 8.75
C ARG A 38 -14.07 -10.39 8.80
N ILE A 39 -13.26 -9.56 8.17
CA ILE A 39 -11.80 -9.64 8.20
C ILE A 39 -11.32 -8.32 8.78
N MET A 40 -10.53 -8.38 9.84
CA MET A 40 -9.96 -7.20 10.49
C MET A 40 -8.46 -7.21 10.27
N ILE A 41 -7.95 -6.17 9.64
CA ILE A 41 -6.51 -5.89 9.61
C ILE A 41 -6.21 -5.04 10.83
N ASN A 42 -5.36 -5.54 11.73
CA ASN A 42 -5.04 -4.87 13.00
C ASN A 42 -3.71 -4.12 12.96
N SER A 43 -2.80 -4.57 12.09
CA SER A 43 -1.53 -3.92 11.89
C SER A 43 -1.02 -4.19 10.47
N LEU A 44 -0.22 -3.24 9.99
CA LEU A 44 0.48 -3.26 8.73
C LEU A 44 1.91 -2.84 9.02
N HIS A 45 2.84 -3.71 8.67
CA HIS A 45 4.25 -3.43 8.70
C HIS A 45 4.75 -3.39 7.25
N ILE A 46 5.40 -2.29 6.88
CA ILE A 46 6.00 -2.10 5.56
C ILE A 46 7.46 -1.72 5.74
N LYS A 47 8.34 -2.44 5.05
CA LYS A 47 9.77 -2.17 5.07
C LYS A 47 10.37 -2.27 3.67
N GLY A 48 11.20 -1.31 3.29
CA GLY A 48 11.88 -1.30 2.00
C GLY A 48 12.62 0.01 1.76
N ASP A 49 13.19 0.18 0.58
CA ASP A 49 13.88 1.43 0.22
C ASP A 49 12.95 2.31 -0.63
N LEU A 50 12.81 3.56 -0.23
CA LEU A 50 11.95 4.55 -0.87
C LEU A 50 12.78 5.53 -1.70
N LEU A 51 12.33 5.78 -2.91
CA LEU A 51 12.82 6.86 -3.77
C LEU A 51 11.87 8.05 -3.63
N ILE A 52 12.43 9.20 -3.29
CA ILE A 52 11.72 10.46 -3.19
C ILE A 52 12.32 11.42 -4.19
N THR A 53 11.48 11.90 -5.09
CA THR A 53 11.90 12.72 -6.22
C THR A 53 11.08 14.00 -6.25
N PRO A 54 11.70 15.18 -6.10
CA PRO A 54 11.06 16.44 -6.45
C PRO A 54 10.72 16.45 -7.93
N ILE A 55 9.47 16.76 -8.24
CA ILE A 55 8.96 16.89 -9.61
C ILE A 55 8.32 18.28 -9.76
N LEU A 56 8.00 18.65 -11.01
CA LEU A 56 7.33 19.92 -11.33
C LEU A 56 8.06 21.14 -10.73
N ASP A 57 9.38 21.20 -10.90
CA ASP A 57 10.26 22.25 -10.35
C ASP A 57 10.14 22.41 -8.83
N GLY A 58 9.99 21.28 -8.12
CA GLY A 58 9.88 21.23 -6.65
C GLY A 58 8.47 21.49 -6.11
N LYS A 59 7.46 21.68 -6.97
CA LYS A 59 6.07 21.91 -6.56
C LYS A 59 5.33 20.65 -6.12
N ALA A 60 5.90 19.48 -6.36
CA ALA A 60 5.39 18.22 -5.84
C ALA A 60 6.52 17.23 -5.54
N LEU A 61 6.22 16.26 -4.69
CA LEU A 61 7.07 15.11 -4.41
C LEU A 61 6.42 13.86 -4.98
N MET A 62 7.21 13.07 -5.70
CA MET A 62 6.86 11.70 -6.09
C MET A 62 7.58 10.73 -5.16
N TYR A 63 6.84 9.75 -4.65
CA TYR A 63 7.36 8.67 -3.81
C TYR A 63 7.06 7.32 -4.47
N SER A 64 8.04 6.42 -4.47
CA SER A 64 7.89 5.04 -4.93
C SER A 64 8.92 4.14 -4.28
N PHE A 65 8.59 2.88 -4.02
CA PHE A 65 9.59 1.90 -3.59
C PHE A 65 10.55 1.56 -4.73
N SER A 66 11.83 1.39 -4.42
CA SER A 66 12.87 1.01 -5.40
C SER A 66 12.70 -0.44 -5.91
N SER A 67 12.07 -1.29 -5.10
CA SER A 67 11.77 -2.69 -5.36
C SER A 67 10.55 -3.11 -4.54
N LYS A 68 10.09 -4.35 -4.68
CA LYS A 68 8.96 -4.86 -3.89
C LYS A 68 9.29 -4.79 -2.39
N PRO A 69 8.55 -4.00 -1.58
CA PRO A 69 8.81 -3.93 -0.15
C PRO A 69 8.37 -5.22 0.57
N GLU A 70 8.95 -5.44 1.73
CA GLU A 70 8.44 -6.40 2.70
C GLU A 70 7.12 -5.86 3.28
N VAL A 71 6.09 -6.70 3.27
CA VAL A 71 4.77 -6.38 3.82
C VAL A 71 4.37 -7.49 4.77
N ARG A 72 4.04 -7.12 6.01
CA ARG A 72 3.42 -8.01 7.00
C ARG A 72 2.10 -7.40 7.44
N ILE A 73 1.10 -8.25 7.62
CA ILE A 73 -0.25 -7.83 7.97
C ILE A 73 -0.73 -8.76 9.06
N GLU A 74 -1.14 -8.22 10.21
CA GLU A 74 -1.87 -9.01 11.20
C GLU A 74 -3.35 -8.97 10.88
N ILE A 75 -3.93 -10.17 10.73
CA ILE A 75 -5.28 -10.36 10.25
C ILE A 75 -6.04 -11.19 11.27
N ALA A 76 -7.22 -10.73 11.67
CA ALA A 76 -8.17 -11.47 12.47
C ALA A 76 -9.46 -11.70 11.68
N PHE A 77 -10.10 -12.85 11.89
CA PHE A 77 -11.37 -13.18 11.25
C PHE A 77 -12.50 -13.18 12.28
N GLY A 78 -13.54 -12.38 12.02
CA GLY A 78 -14.84 -12.41 12.69
C GLY A 78 -14.80 -12.64 14.20
N SER A 79 -15.79 -13.37 14.71
CA SER A 79 -15.97 -13.71 16.13
C SER A 79 -14.90 -14.67 16.68
N GLY A 80 -13.62 -14.47 16.35
CA GLY A 80 -12.55 -15.45 16.56
C GLY A 80 -12.68 -16.66 15.63
N GLY A 81 -13.27 -16.45 14.45
CA GLY A 81 -13.51 -17.51 13.48
C GLY A 81 -12.22 -18.02 12.84
N THR A 82 -12.27 -19.23 12.29
CA THR A 82 -11.16 -19.83 11.56
C THR A 82 -10.80 -18.98 10.33
N GLU A 83 -9.52 -18.95 9.99
CA GLU A 83 -9.05 -18.34 8.75
C GLU A 83 -9.87 -18.83 7.54
N VAL A 84 -10.27 -17.89 6.67
CA VAL A 84 -10.78 -18.27 5.35
C VAL A 84 -9.59 -18.69 4.48
N PRO A 85 -9.55 -19.94 3.99
CA PRO A 85 -8.40 -20.48 3.28
C PRO A 85 -7.90 -19.56 2.17
N GLY A 86 -6.62 -19.17 2.26
CA GLY A 86 -5.94 -18.38 1.25
C GLY A 86 -6.20 -16.87 1.30
N VAL A 87 -7.11 -16.37 2.13
CA VAL A 87 -7.41 -14.93 2.20
C VAL A 87 -6.25 -14.14 2.82
N SER A 88 -5.64 -14.63 3.90
CA SER A 88 -4.53 -13.93 4.55
C SER A 88 -3.33 -13.81 3.61
N SER A 89 -2.96 -14.92 2.97
CA SER A 89 -1.86 -14.95 2.01
C SER A 89 -2.14 -14.09 0.77
N TRP A 90 -3.41 -14.06 0.32
CA TRP A 90 -3.84 -13.17 -0.74
C TRP A 90 -3.74 -11.69 -0.36
N LEU A 91 -4.18 -11.30 0.85
CA LEU A 91 -4.08 -9.92 1.34
C LEU A 91 -2.63 -9.44 1.45
N VAL A 92 -1.72 -10.27 1.97
CA VAL A 92 -0.29 -9.95 2.02
C VAL A 92 0.29 -9.78 0.61
N ARG A 93 -0.08 -10.66 -0.33
CA ARG A 93 0.35 -10.55 -1.73
C ARG A 93 -0.20 -9.29 -2.40
N LEU A 94 -1.47 -8.96 -2.15
CA LEU A 94 -2.09 -7.74 -2.65
C LEU A 94 -1.40 -6.49 -2.13
N GLY A 95 -1.14 -6.42 -0.82
CA GLY A 95 -0.40 -5.30 -0.23
C GLY A 95 0.96 -5.13 -0.91
N GLY A 96 1.74 -6.20 -1.01
CA GLY A 96 3.04 -6.17 -1.71
C GLY A 96 2.93 -5.71 -3.16
N PHE A 97 1.93 -6.20 -3.92
CA PHE A 97 1.70 -5.76 -5.30
C PHE A 97 1.33 -4.28 -5.40
N ILE A 98 0.45 -3.80 -4.51
CA ILE A 98 0.02 -2.40 -4.49
C ILE A 98 1.23 -1.50 -4.24
N PHE A 99 2.04 -1.79 -3.21
CA PHE A 99 3.19 -0.95 -2.88
C PHE A 99 4.33 -1.03 -3.89
N GLU A 100 4.54 -2.19 -4.53
CA GLU A 100 5.53 -2.33 -5.61
C GLU A 100 5.17 -1.47 -6.83
N LYS A 101 3.87 -1.30 -7.14
CA LYS A 101 3.41 -0.55 -8.31
C LYS A 101 2.97 0.88 -8.00
N ALA A 102 2.93 1.26 -6.73
CA ALA A 102 2.47 2.58 -6.33
C ALA A 102 3.52 3.66 -6.64
N HIS A 103 3.11 4.63 -7.44
CA HIS A 103 3.74 5.95 -7.50
C HIS A 103 2.77 6.94 -6.86
N VAL A 104 3.18 7.57 -5.76
CA VAL A 104 2.35 8.50 -5.00
C VAL A 104 2.86 9.91 -5.23
N TYR A 105 1.95 10.83 -5.53
CA TYR A 105 2.24 12.24 -5.76
C TYR A 105 1.67 13.08 -4.62
N HIS A 106 2.49 13.93 -4.01
CA HIS A 106 2.06 14.90 -3.01
C HIS A 106 2.36 16.30 -3.52
N PHE A 107 1.32 17.12 -3.68
CA PHE A 107 1.40 18.52 -4.06
C PHE A 107 1.35 19.40 -2.82
N TRP A 108 2.26 20.37 -2.70
CA TRP A 108 2.41 21.18 -1.48
C TRP A 108 1.22 22.14 -1.20
N HIS A 109 0.37 22.45 -2.18
CA HIS A 109 -0.56 23.60 -2.09
C HIS A 109 -2.00 23.36 -2.54
N ASN A 110 -2.47 22.14 -2.76
CA ASN A 110 -3.91 21.90 -2.99
C ASN A 110 -4.32 20.52 -2.47
N SER A 111 -5.48 20.48 -1.83
CA SER A 111 -6.13 19.26 -1.34
C SER A 111 -6.19 18.16 -2.41
N ILE A 112 -5.89 16.96 -1.94
CA ILE A 112 -5.49 15.76 -2.66
C ILE A 112 -6.52 15.28 -3.70
N HIS A 113 -6.06 14.97 -4.92
CA HIS A 113 -6.70 14.02 -5.84
C HIS A 113 -5.81 12.77 -5.96
N PHE A 114 -6.34 11.60 -5.59
CA PHE A 114 -5.67 10.32 -5.82
C PHE A 114 -5.98 9.83 -7.23
N GLU A 115 -4.96 9.65 -8.08
CA GLU A 115 -5.10 8.90 -9.33
C GLU A 115 -4.12 7.73 -9.32
N ILE A 116 -4.65 6.51 -9.22
CA ILE A 116 -3.86 5.29 -9.42
C ILE A 116 -3.72 5.10 -10.94
N ILE A 117 -2.67 5.67 -11.52
CA ILE A 117 -2.34 5.43 -12.92
C ILE A 117 -1.59 4.10 -13.00
N LYS A 118 -2.23 3.08 -13.59
CA LYS A 118 -1.54 1.85 -13.97
C LYS A 118 -0.48 2.18 -15.04
N SER A 119 0.79 1.93 -14.75
CA SER A 119 1.81 1.81 -15.79
C SER A 119 1.37 0.73 -16.79
N ARG A 120 1.40 1.08 -18.08
CA ARG A 120 1.32 0.11 -19.17
C ARG A 120 2.51 -0.84 -19.15
#